data_AF-A0A0S8EV40-F1
#
_entry.id   AF-A0A0S8EV40-F1
#
_cell.length_a   1.000
_cell.length_b   1.000
_cell.length_c   1.000
_cell.angle_alpha   90.00
_cell.angle_beta   90.00
_cell.angle_gamma   90.00
#
_symmetry.space_group_name_H-M   'P 1'
#
loop_
_entity.id
_entity.type
_entity.pdbx_description
1 polymer ?
#
loop_
_entity_poly.entity_id
_entity_poly.type
_entity_poly.pdbx_seq_one_letter_code
_entity_poly.pdbx_strand_id
1 'polypeptide(L)'
;GHHAAPLCAGKVGVLHGNRTYLMETADGQIIETHSVSAGLDYPGVGPEHAWLKDSGRAEYVSITDDEALQAFHDLSRTEGIIPALESSHALAYVKKLAPKMDRDKVIVVNLSGRGDKDVHTVAAREGISL
;
A
#
# COMPACT_ATOMS: atom_id res chain seq x y z
N GLY A 1 -11.83 -2.97 -9.19
CA GLY A 1 -10.91 -4.11 -9.42
C GLY A 1 -10.70 -4.82 -8.09
N HIS A 2 -9.92 -5.90 -8.06
CA HIS A 2 -9.48 -6.51 -6.80
C HIS A 2 -8.40 -5.63 -6.16
N HIS A 3 -8.71 -4.97 -5.04
CA HIS A 3 -7.79 -4.04 -4.35
C HIS A 3 -8.22 -3.76 -2.90
N ALA A 4 -7.28 -3.30 -2.07
CA ALA A 4 -7.50 -2.85 -0.69
C ALA A 4 -7.31 -1.32 -0.52
N ALA A 5 -8.05 -0.51 -1.29
CA ALA A 5 -7.86 0.95 -1.37
C ALA A 5 -9.07 1.76 -0.85
N PRO A 6 -9.46 1.64 0.43
CA PRO A 6 -10.69 2.25 0.96
C PRO A 6 -10.71 3.79 0.89
N LEU A 7 -9.57 4.46 1.01
CA LEU A 7 -9.51 5.92 0.90
C LEU A 7 -9.61 6.43 -0.55
N CYS A 8 -9.30 5.59 -1.53
CA CYS A 8 -9.35 5.97 -2.95
C CYS A 8 -10.66 5.55 -3.64
N ALA A 9 -11.22 4.40 -3.24
CA ALA A 9 -12.36 3.78 -3.93
C ALA A 9 -13.50 3.35 -2.99
N GLY A 10 -13.32 3.49 -1.67
CA GLY A 10 -14.32 3.13 -0.67
C GLY A 10 -15.29 4.26 -0.36
N LYS A 11 -16.21 3.99 0.58
CA LYS A 11 -17.18 4.96 1.11
C LYS A 11 -17.14 4.98 2.64
N VAL A 12 -17.73 6.02 3.22
CA VAL A 12 -17.82 6.16 4.68
C VAL A 12 -18.87 5.20 5.23
N GLY A 13 -18.47 4.38 6.19
CA GLY A 13 -19.34 3.44 6.90
C GLY A 13 -18.82 3.13 8.29
N VAL A 14 -19.34 2.05 8.91
CA VAL A 14 -18.93 1.59 10.25
C VAL A 14 -18.36 0.18 10.15
N LEU A 15 -17.11 0.01 10.56
CA LEU A 15 -16.42 -1.29 10.56
C LEU A 15 -15.55 -1.39 11.81
N HIS A 16 -15.57 -2.57 12.46
CA HIS A 16 -14.70 -2.88 13.60
C HIS A 16 -14.66 -1.80 14.70
N GLY A 17 -15.82 -1.21 15.03
CA GLY A 17 -15.98 -0.28 16.16
C GLY A 17 -15.63 1.18 15.86
N ASN A 18 -15.38 1.56 14.60
CA ASN A 18 -15.19 2.97 14.23
C ASN A 18 -15.98 3.35 12.97
N ARG A 19 -16.19 4.67 12.78
CA ARG A 19 -16.73 5.23 11.53
C ARG A 19 -15.56 5.73 10.69
N THR A 20 -15.38 5.16 9.50
CA THR A 20 -14.21 5.38 8.65
C THR A 20 -14.52 5.09 7.17
N TYR A 21 -13.54 5.26 6.28
CA TYR A 21 -13.63 4.78 4.90
C TYR A 21 -13.43 3.27 4.83
N LEU A 22 -14.27 2.58 4.06
CA LEU A 22 -14.18 1.15 3.86
C LEU A 22 -14.72 0.67 2.51
N MET A 23 -14.38 -0.55 2.16
CA MET A 23 -14.82 -1.27 0.97
C MET A 23 -16.11 -2.03 1.27
N GLU A 24 -17.25 -1.56 0.73
CA GLU A 24 -18.54 -2.23 0.91
C GLU A 24 -19.40 -2.16 -0.37
N THR A 25 -20.33 -3.11 -0.51
CA THR A 25 -21.32 -3.18 -1.59
C THR A 25 -22.36 -2.07 -1.45
N ALA A 26 -23.26 -1.92 -2.43
CA ALA A 26 -24.37 -0.97 -2.35
C ALA A 26 -25.24 -1.19 -1.10
N ASP A 27 -25.43 -2.44 -0.69
CA ASP A 27 -26.23 -2.84 0.48
C ASP A 27 -25.47 -2.79 1.81
N GLY A 28 -24.23 -2.27 1.81
CA GLY A 28 -23.41 -2.13 3.03
C GLY A 28 -22.71 -3.41 3.49
N GLN A 29 -22.59 -4.43 2.63
CA GLN A 29 -21.82 -5.64 2.94
C GLN A 29 -20.33 -5.42 2.67
N ILE A 30 -19.45 -5.88 3.55
CA ILE A 30 -18.00 -5.73 3.38
C ILE A 30 -17.52 -6.50 2.16
N ILE A 31 -16.75 -5.83 1.30
CA ILE A 31 -16.14 -6.44 0.11
C ILE A 31 -14.82 -7.10 0.51
N GLU A 32 -14.58 -8.31 0.03
CA GLU A 32 -13.28 -8.98 0.13
C GLU A 32 -12.23 -8.21 -0.69
N THR A 33 -11.13 -7.86 -0.04
CA THR A 33 -10.04 -7.13 -0.65
C THR A 33 -8.98 -8.06 -1.23
N HIS A 34 -8.00 -7.47 -1.90
CA HIS A 34 -6.83 -8.18 -2.40
C HIS A 34 -5.62 -7.25 -2.40
N SER A 35 -4.50 -7.76 -1.93
CA SER A 35 -3.16 -7.20 -2.16
C SER A 35 -2.12 -8.31 -2.11
N VAL A 36 -1.03 -8.18 -2.88
CA VAL A 36 0.15 -9.05 -2.70
C VAL A 36 0.75 -8.95 -1.30
N SER A 37 0.54 -7.82 -0.62
CA SER A 37 0.98 -7.57 0.73
C SER A 37 -0.14 -7.89 1.72
N ALA A 38 0.03 -8.97 2.48
CA ALA A 38 -0.93 -9.38 3.49
C ALA A 38 -1.20 -8.27 4.52
N GLY A 39 -0.21 -7.45 4.88
CA GLY A 39 -0.38 -6.35 5.82
C GLY A 39 -1.20 -5.17 5.30
N LEU A 40 -1.43 -5.07 3.98
CA LEU A 40 -2.26 -4.05 3.36
C LEU A 40 -3.61 -4.59 2.88
N ASP A 41 -3.83 -5.90 2.94
CA ASP A 41 -5.07 -6.53 2.51
C ASP A 41 -6.18 -6.38 3.57
N TYR A 42 -6.67 -5.15 3.71
CA TYR A 42 -7.68 -4.79 4.69
C TYR A 42 -8.76 -3.88 4.08
N PRO A 43 -10.06 -4.17 4.28
CA PRO A 43 -11.15 -3.41 3.67
C PRO A 43 -11.41 -2.04 4.31
N GLY A 44 -10.80 -1.71 5.44
CA GLY A 44 -11.01 -0.45 6.15
C GLY A 44 -9.74 0.36 6.32
N VAL A 45 -9.83 1.45 7.09
CA VAL A 45 -8.66 2.25 7.48
C VAL A 45 -8.90 2.91 8.83
N GLY A 46 -7.83 3.28 9.55
CA GLY A 46 -7.95 4.05 10.79
C GLY A 46 -8.68 5.39 10.57
N PRO A 47 -9.55 5.83 11.50
CA PRO A 47 -10.38 7.02 11.34
C PRO A 47 -9.57 8.33 11.31
N GLU A 48 -8.37 8.34 11.91
CA GLU A 48 -7.46 9.49 11.80
C GLU A 48 -7.01 9.72 10.35
N HIS A 49 -6.76 8.66 9.58
CA HIS A 49 -6.43 8.80 8.15
C HIS A 49 -7.61 9.32 7.33
N ALA A 50 -8.83 8.90 7.65
CA ALA A 50 -10.05 9.44 7.05
C ALA A 50 -10.15 10.96 7.30
N TRP A 51 -9.93 11.40 8.54
CA TRP A 51 -9.92 12.82 8.88
C TRP A 51 -8.80 13.61 8.18
N LEU A 52 -7.58 13.07 8.12
CA LEU A 52 -6.45 13.70 7.43
C LEU A 52 -6.71 13.85 5.92
N LYS A 53 -7.42 12.89 5.31
CA LYS A 53 -7.87 12.99 3.92
C LYS A 53 -8.88 14.11 3.74
N ASP A 54 -9.93 14.11 4.55
CA ASP A 54 -11.06 15.04 4.39
C ASP A 54 -10.69 16.49 4.73
N SER A 55 -9.72 16.68 5.63
CA SER A 55 -9.13 17.99 5.92
C SER A 55 -8.15 18.50 4.85
N GLY A 56 -7.78 17.66 3.87
CA GLY A 56 -6.76 17.97 2.87
C GLY A 56 -5.33 18.00 3.41
N ARG A 57 -5.11 17.51 4.64
CA ARG A 57 -3.78 17.53 5.28
C ARG A 57 -2.86 16.42 4.76
N ALA A 58 -3.43 15.31 4.30
CA ALA A 58 -2.71 14.19 3.70
C ALA A 58 -3.39 13.73 2.41
N GLU A 59 -2.56 13.37 1.43
CA GLU A 59 -3.00 12.77 0.17
C GLU A 59 -2.78 11.26 0.21
N TYR A 60 -3.75 10.52 -0.31
CA TYR A 60 -3.74 9.06 -0.35
C TYR A 60 -3.77 8.60 -1.80
N VAL A 61 -2.87 7.67 -2.12
CA VAL A 61 -2.65 7.15 -3.46
C VAL A 61 -2.66 5.63 -3.42
N SER A 62 -2.88 5.00 -4.57
CA SER A 62 -2.81 3.55 -4.71
C SER A 62 -1.62 3.12 -5.55
N ILE A 63 -1.07 1.96 -5.23
CA ILE A 63 0.01 1.29 -5.95
C ILE A 63 -0.44 -0.12 -6.25
N THR A 64 -0.12 -0.61 -7.45
CA THR A 64 -0.47 -1.98 -7.85
C THR A 64 0.56 -2.97 -7.32
N ASP A 65 0.18 -4.24 -7.25
CA ASP A 65 1.09 -5.30 -6.84
C ASP A 65 2.37 -5.34 -7.68
N ASP A 66 2.26 -5.19 -9.00
CA ASP A 66 3.42 -5.25 -9.92
C ASP A 66 4.38 -4.08 -9.68
N GLU A 67 3.85 -2.90 -9.36
CA GLU A 67 4.65 -1.73 -9.00
C GLU A 67 5.37 -1.94 -7.66
N ALA A 68 4.68 -2.51 -6.68
CA ALA A 68 5.28 -2.84 -5.39
C ALA A 68 6.37 -3.92 -5.52
N LEU A 69 6.15 -4.95 -6.34
CA LEU A 69 7.15 -5.98 -6.60
C LEU A 69 8.39 -5.42 -7.30
N GLN A 70 8.20 -4.55 -8.30
CA GLN A 70 9.33 -3.89 -8.94
C GLN A 70 10.15 -3.09 -7.92
N ALA A 71 9.49 -2.30 -7.06
CA ALA A 71 10.17 -1.52 -6.03
C ALA A 71 10.88 -2.38 -4.97
N PHE A 72 10.32 -3.55 -4.63
CA PHE A 72 10.97 -4.55 -3.78
C PHE A 72 12.32 -5.00 -4.37
N HIS A 73 12.33 -5.34 -5.66
CA HIS A 73 13.54 -5.76 -6.37
C HIS A 73 14.55 -4.64 -6.51
N ASP A 74 14.07 -3.44 -6.83
CA ASP A 74 14.95 -2.28 -7.01
C ASP A 74 15.75 -2.02 -5.74
N LEU A 75 15.07 -1.87 -4.58
CA LEU A 75 15.76 -1.61 -3.32
C LEU A 75 16.72 -2.74 -2.93
N SER A 76 16.30 -4.00 -3.14
CA SER A 76 17.13 -5.16 -2.84
C SER A 76 18.40 -5.19 -3.69
N ARG A 77 18.32 -4.79 -4.96
CA ARG A 77 19.44 -4.83 -5.91
C ARG A 77 20.34 -3.61 -5.83
N THR A 78 19.79 -2.42 -5.59
CA THR A 78 20.58 -1.17 -5.58
C THR A 78 21.14 -0.86 -4.20
N GLU A 79 20.37 -1.08 -3.14
CA GLU A 79 20.75 -0.69 -1.77
C GLU A 79 21.09 -1.90 -0.89
N GLY A 80 20.85 -3.14 -1.35
CA GLY A 80 21.08 -4.34 -0.55
C GLY A 80 20.13 -4.49 0.65
N ILE A 81 18.99 -3.79 0.62
CA ILE A 81 17.96 -3.83 1.66
C ILE A 81 16.77 -4.60 1.10
N ILE A 82 16.33 -5.65 1.78
CA ILE A 82 15.13 -6.42 1.42
C ILE A 82 13.92 -5.83 2.16
N PRO A 83 13.07 -5.01 1.51
CA PRO A 83 11.95 -4.35 2.16
C PRO A 83 10.76 -5.30 2.33
N ALA A 84 9.92 -5.07 3.33
CA ALA A 84 8.61 -5.72 3.37
C ALA A 84 7.74 -5.27 2.17
N LEU A 85 6.88 -6.15 1.65
CA LEU A 85 5.99 -5.80 0.52
C LEU A 85 5.08 -4.61 0.86
N GLU A 86 4.71 -4.43 2.13
CA GLU A 86 4.00 -3.25 2.63
C GLU A 86 4.81 -1.96 2.34
N SER A 87 6.10 -1.96 2.69
CA SER A 87 7.00 -0.81 2.50
C SER A 87 7.30 -0.56 1.03
N SER A 88 7.35 -1.61 0.21
CA SER A 88 7.58 -1.50 -1.23
C SER A 88 6.50 -0.71 -1.95
N HIS A 89 5.26 -0.69 -1.45
CA HIS A 89 4.22 0.19 -1.99
C HIS A 89 4.60 1.67 -1.85
N ALA A 90 5.15 2.08 -0.71
CA ALA A 90 5.59 3.46 -0.51
C ALA A 90 6.75 3.82 -1.45
N LEU A 91 7.73 2.93 -1.62
CA LEU A 91 8.86 3.12 -2.53
C LEU A 91 8.44 3.22 -4.00
N ALA A 92 7.49 2.37 -4.41
CA ALA A 92 6.93 2.41 -5.75
C ALA A 92 6.25 3.76 -6.05
N TYR A 93 5.56 4.35 -5.06
CA TYR A 93 5.01 5.69 -5.21
C TYR A 93 6.11 6.76 -5.32
N VAL A 94 7.18 6.66 -4.55
CA VAL A 94 8.33 7.58 -4.67
C VAL A 94 8.93 7.57 -6.07
N LYS A 95 9.03 6.40 -6.72
CA LYS A 95 9.47 6.31 -8.13
C LYS A 95 8.59 7.12 -9.10
N LYS A 96 7.29 7.29 -8.80
CA LYS A 96 6.36 8.11 -9.59
C LYS A 96 6.40 9.59 -9.21
N LEU A 97 6.61 9.88 -7.92
CA LEU A 97 6.56 11.24 -7.38
C LEU A 97 7.87 12.00 -7.60
N ALA A 98 9.02 11.39 -7.27
CA ALA A 98 10.32 12.06 -7.29
C ALA A 98 10.69 12.70 -8.64
N PRO A 99 10.40 12.11 -9.83
CA PRO A 99 10.69 12.75 -11.11
C PRO A 99 9.91 14.04 -11.36
N LYS A 100 8.84 14.29 -10.60
CA LYS A 100 7.98 15.48 -10.71
C LYS A 100 8.36 16.57 -9.71
N MET A 101 9.36 16.34 -8.86
CA MET A 101 9.80 17.27 -7.84
C MET A 101 11.10 17.96 -8.25
N ASP A 102 11.32 19.16 -7.71
CA ASP A 102 12.59 19.86 -7.84
C ASP A 102 13.72 19.06 -7.17
N ARG A 103 14.93 19.15 -7.71
CA ARG A 103 16.09 18.34 -7.28
C ARG A 103 16.55 18.60 -5.85
N ASP A 104 16.16 19.71 -5.25
CA ASP A 104 16.48 20.13 -3.89
C ASP A 104 15.48 19.61 -2.84
N LYS A 105 14.37 19.00 -3.28
CA LYS A 105 13.39 18.41 -2.37
C LYS A 105 13.88 17.09 -1.80
N VAL A 106 13.56 16.87 -0.53
CA VAL A 106 13.89 15.65 0.21
C VAL A 106 12.61 14.86 0.47
N ILE A 107 12.63 13.57 0.18
CA ILE A 107 11.55 12.63 0.47
C ILE A 107 12.03 11.71 1.60
N VAL A 108 11.21 11.58 2.63
CA VAL A 108 11.42 10.59 3.70
C VAL A 108 10.41 9.47 3.51
N VAL A 109 10.90 8.23 3.47
CA VAL A 109 10.08 7.03 3.33
C VAL A 109 10.17 6.22 4.62
N ASN A 110 9.03 5.80 5.13
CA ASN A 110 8.98 4.85 6.23
C ASN A 110 9.16 3.42 5.70
N LEU A 111 10.33 2.82 5.95
CA LEU A 111 10.55 1.39 5.76
C LEU A 111 9.97 0.63 6.96
N SER A 112 8.66 0.44 6.93
CA SER A 112 7.87 -0.12 8.04
C SER A 112 8.28 -1.52 8.47
N GLY A 113 8.96 -2.29 7.62
CA GLY A 113 9.45 -3.62 7.98
C GLY A 113 10.45 -4.21 6.98
N ARG A 114 11.02 -5.35 7.38
CA ARG A 114 11.92 -6.18 6.56
C ARG A 114 11.15 -7.24 5.78
N GLY A 115 11.67 -7.62 4.61
CA GLY A 115 11.01 -8.51 3.67
C GLY A 115 11.27 -10.00 3.83
N ASP A 116 11.96 -10.44 4.89
CA ASP A 116 12.26 -11.86 5.12
C ASP A 116 11.00 -12.75 5.06
N LYS A 117 9.88 -12.25 5.59
CA LYS A 117 8.58 -12.95 5.58
C LYS A 117 7.97 -13.08 4.18
N ASP A 118 8.35 -12.19 3.26
CA ASP A 118 7.71 -12.04 1.96
C ASP A 118 8.46 -12.80 0.85
N VAL A 119 9.67 -13.32 1.13
CA VAL A 119 10.52 -14.00 0.14
C VAL A 119 9.80 -15.18 -0.53
N HIS A 120 9.06 -15.99 0.23
CA HIS A 120 8.29 -17.10 -0.33
C HIS A 120 7.14 -16.63 -1.24
N THR A 121 6.46 -15.54 -0.85
CA THR A 121 5.39 -14.94 -1.65
C THR A 121 5.92 -14.41 -2.98
N VAL A 122 7.06 -13.70 -2.93
CA VAL A 122 7.73 -13.18 -4.13
C VAL A 122 8.19 -14.33 -5.02
N ALA A 123 8.89 -15.32 -4.47
CA ALA A 123 9.39 -16.47 -5.23
C ALA A 123 8.25 -17.25 -5.91
N ALA A 124 7.17 -17.55 -5.19
CA ALA A 124 6.01 -18.25 -5.75
C ALA A 124 5.37 -17.46 -6.90
N ARG A 125 5.24 -16.14 -6.76
CA ARG A 125 4.67 -15.27 -7.79
C ARG A 125 5.56 -15.16 -9.03
N GLU A 126 6.87 -15.34 -8.88
CA GLU A 126 7.84 -15.32 -9.97
C GLU A 126 8.16 -16.70 -10.55
N GLY A 127 7.50 -17.76 -10.05
CA GLY A 127 7.76 -19.13 -10.49
C GLY A 127 9.14 -19.66 -10.08
N ILE A 128 9.73 -19.09 -9.03
CA ILE A 128 11.01 -19.51 -8.46
C ILE A 128 10.74 -20.57 -7.38
N SER A 129 11.35 -21.74 -7.52
CA SER A 129 11.39 -22.73 -6.43
C SER A 129 12.54 -22.38 -5.48
N LEU A 130 12.22 -22.25 -4.19
CA LEU A 130 13.19 -22.05 -3.09
C LEU A 130 13.61 -23.39 -2.48
#